data_AF-A0A1I2ZC30-F1
#
_entry.id   AF-A0A1I2ZC30-F1
#
_cell.length_a   1.000
_cell.length_b   1.000
_cell.length_c   1.000
_cell.angle_alpha   90.00
_cell.angle_beta   90.00
_cell.angle_gamma   90.00
#
_symmetry.space_group_name_H-M   'P 1'
#
loop_
_entity.id
_entity.type
_entity.pdbx_description
1 polymer ?
#
loop_
_entity_poly.entity_id
_entity_poly.type
_entity_poly.pdbx_seq_one_letter_code
_entity_poly.pdbx_strand_id
1 'polypeptide(L)'
;MKTLIYFLLAITLCSSCWAQKPLKEGQYKYDGKTFIVEKSAYLERTSITVRVVGRFENKPQPSLKKPNALPIRKKDIHFDINKVKEITYNILEPNKKELNVNKERIDLHFTFNPEDGSIENIFYFFNGNTRINLKEIAKIDRQIKKQITANFTGNEYSDYYFIEYGIVSVLF
;
A
#
# COMPACT_ATOMS: atom_id res chain seq x y z
N MET A 1 1.08 -55.31 2.35
CA MET A 1 0.28 -54.27 3.06
C MET A 1 1.12 -53.15 3.67
N LYS A 2 2.34 -53.39 4.19
CA LYS A 2 3.19 -52.32 4.75
C LYS A 2 3.66 -51.29 3.70
N THR A 3 3.87 -51.71 2.46
CA THR A 3 4.34 -50.85 1.35
C THR A 3 3.31 -49.83 0.87
N LEU A 4 2.00 -50.10 1.03
CA LEU A 4 0.93 -49.19 0.61
C LEU A 4 0.82 -47.96 1.52
N ILE A 5 1.17 -48.13 2.80
CA ILE A 5 1.06 -47.09 3.84
C ILE A 5 2.14 -46.01 3.64
N TYR A 6 3.35 -46.39 3.20
CA TYR A 6 4.42 -45.43 2.92
C TYR A 6 4.14 -44.57 1.67
N PHE A 7 3.42 -45.10 0.69
CA PHE A 7 3.08 -44.37 -0.53
C PHE A 7 2.00 -43.29 -0.28
N LEU A 8 1.04 -43.57 0.62
CA LEU A 8 0.02 -42.60 1.04
C LEU A 8 0.58 -41.47 1.93
N LEU A 9 1.58 -41.75 2.77
CA LEU A 9 2.26 -40.72 3.57
C LEU A 9 3.13 -39.76 2.74
N ALA A 10 3.70 -40.25 1.64
CA ALA A 10 4.54 -39.43 0.76
C ALA A 10 3.73 -38.40 -0.05
N ILE A 11 2.47 -38.70 -0.37
CA ILE A 11 1.61 -37.82 -1.17
C ILE A 11 1.09 -36.63 -0.33
N THR A 12 0.95 -36.78 0.98
CA THR A 12 0.49 -35.69 1.88
C THR A 12 1.56 -34.67 2.26
N LEU A 13 2.85 -34.95 2.00
CA LEU A 13 3.94 -34.02 2.29
C LEU A 13 4.23 -33.02 1.15
N CYS A 14 3.63 -33.21 -0.03
CA CYS A 14 3.84 -32.34 -1.20
C CYS A 14 2.74 -31.29 -1.40
N SER A 15 1.68 -31.32 -0.61
CA SER A 15 0.47 -30.52 -0.86
C SER A 15 0.34 -29.34 0.10
N SER A 16 1.33 -28.44 0.13
CA SER A 16 1.08 -26.99 0.30
C SER A 16 2.36 -26.15 0.34
N CYS A 17 3.28 -26.32 -0.62
CA CYS A 17 4.12 -25.18 -1.00
C CYS A 17 3.31 -24.32 -1.97
N TRP A 18 2.25 -23.67 -1.47
CA TRP A 18 1.63 -22.57 -2.20
C TRP A 18 2.60 -21.41 -2.13
N ALA A 19 3.64 -21.47 -2.95
CA ALA A 19 4.56 -20.36 -3.12
C ALA A 19 3.72 -19.13 -3.50
N GLN A 20 3.72 -18.14 -2.61
CA GLN A 20 3.04 -16.88 -2.82
C GLN A 20 3.53 -16.30 -4.16
N LYS A 21 2.63 -16.27 -5.15
CA LYS A 21 2.97 -15.81 -6.49
C LYS A 21 3.29 -14.31 -6.40
N PRO A 22 4.41 -13.86 -7.00
CA PRO A 22 4.76 -12.45 -7.00
C PRO A 22 3.65 -11.63 -7.65
N LEU A 23 3.48 -10.39 -7.19
CA LEU A 23 2.59 -9.41 -7.82
C LEU A 23 2.99 -9.26 -9.29
N LYS A 24 2.00 -9.44 -10.18
CA LYS A 24 2.17 -9.23 -11.62
C LYS A 24 1.62 -7.87 -11.99
N GLU A 25 2.17 -7.29 -13.04
CA GLU A 25 1.64 -6.05 -13.60
C GLU A 25 0.23 -6.25 -14.15
N GLY A 26 -0.58 -5.20 -14.06
CA GLY A 26 -1.91 -5.17 -14.63
C GLY A 26 -2.94 -4.52 -13.71
N GLN A 27 -4.20 -4.66 -14.13
CA GLN A 27 -5.35 -4.16 -13.38
C GLN A 27 -6.08 -5.31 -12.71
N TYR A 28 -6.39 -5.15 -11.43
CA TYR A 28 -7.02 -6.18 -10.62
C TYR A 28 -8.25 -5.61 -9.92
N LYS A 29 -9.37 -6.34 -10.00
CA LYS A 29 -10.56 -6.01 -9.23
C LYS A 29 -10.53 -6.78 -7.91
N TYR A 30 -10.61 -6.06 -6.80
CA TYR A 30 -10.65 -6.65 -5.47
C TYR A 30 -11.52 -5.80 -4.53
N ASP A 31 -12.44 -6.41 -3.79
CA ASP A 31 -13.35 -5.74 -2.85
C ASP A 31 -14.09 -4.53 -3.47
N GLY A 32 -14.57 -4.69 -4.72
CA GLY A 32 -15.27 -3.64 -5.47
C GLY A 32 -14.40 -2.48 -5.98
N LYS A 33 -13.08 -2.52 -5.73
CA LYS A 33 -12.10 -1.51 -6.17
C LYS A 33 -11.23 -2.06 -7.28
N THR A 34 -10.68 -1.17 -8.10
CA THR A 34 -9.66 -1.50 -9.09
C THR A 34 -8.30 -1.09 -8.54
N PHE A 35 -7.36 -2.03 -8.54
CA PHE A 35 -5.97 -1.81 -8.19
C PHE A 35 -5.14 -1.90 -9.46
N ILE A 36 -4.23 -0.95 -9.66
CA ILE A 36 -3.27 -0.95 -10.75
C ILE A 36 -1.91 -1.30 -10.15
N VAL A 37 -1.31 -2.35 -10.69
CA VAL A 37 0.03 -2.81 -10.32
C VAL A 37 0.96 -2.51 -11.48
N GLU A 38 2.01 -1.74 -11.23
CA GLU A 38 3.05 -1.43 -12.21
C GLU A 38 4.40 -1.90 -11.66
N LYS A 39 5.29 -2.32 -12.56
CA LYS A 39 6.63 -2.73 -12.22
C LYS A 39 7.59 -1.83 -12.98
N SER A 40 8.52 -1.23 -12.25
CA SER A 40 9.57 -0.42 -12.86
C SER A 40 10.92 -1.02 -12.55
N ALA A 41 11.83 -0.98 -13.52
CA ALA A 41 13.20 -1.41 -13.37
C ALA A 41 14.13 -0.23 -13.66
N TYR A 42 15.00 0.11 -12.71
CA TYR A 42 16.00 1.16 -12.85
C TYR A 42 17.31 0.73 -12.20
N LEU A 43 18.41 0.81 -12.96
CA LEU A 43 19.76 0.39 -12.52
C LEU A 43 19.75 -0.96 -11.79
N GLU A 44 19.18 -1.99 -12.45
CA GLU A 44 19.04 -3.37 -11.94
C GLU A 44 18.12 -3.53 -10.71
N ARG A 45 17.57 -2.45 -10.18
CA ARG A 45 16.57 -2.51 -9.11
C ARG A 45 15.19 -2.54 -9.71
N THR A 46 14.45 -3.56 -9.35
CA THR A 46 13.03 -3.64 -9.65
C THR A 46 12.24 -3.09 -8.47
N SER A 47 11.22 -2.28 -8.75
CA SER A 47 10.20 -1.90 -7.77
C SER A 47 8.81 -2.27 -8.28
N ILE A 48 7.90 -2.50 -7.35
CA ILE A 48 6.49 -2.72 -7.63
C ILE A 48 5.72 -1.58 -7.00
N THR A 49 4.84 -0.97 -7.77
CA THR A 49 3.91 0.03 -7.28
C THR A 49 2.49 -0.50 -7.36
N VAL A 50 1.69 -0.17 -6.36
CA VAL A 50 0.27 -0.50 -6.34
C VAL A 50 -0.50 0.75 -5.98
N ARG A 51 -1.51 1.07 -6.78
CA ARG A 51 -2.41 2.22 -6.55
C ARG A 51 -3.86 1.81 -6.71
N VAL A 52 -4.75 2.47 -5.95
CA VAL A 52 -6.19 2.25 -6.03
C VAL A 52 -6.78 3.28 -6.98
N VAL A 53 -7.51 2.82 -7.99
CA VAL A 53 -8.24 3.71 -8.90
C VAL A 53 -9.34 4.43 -8.13
N GLY A 54 -9.38 5.75 -8.24
CA GLY A 54 -10.31 6.59 -7.48
C GLY A 54 -10.48 7.98 -8.09
N ARG A 55 -11.12 8.87 -7.32
CA ARG A 55 -11.47 10.23 -7.75
C ARG A 55 -10.25 11.11 -8.05
N PHE A 56 -9.09 10.75 -7.50
CA PHE A 56 -7.82 11.45 -7.69
C PHE A 56 -7.36 11.48 -9.17
N GLU A 57 -7.60 10.42 -9.95
CA GLU A 57 -7.06 10.32 -11.31
C GLU A 57 -7.65 11.33 -12.31
N ASN A 58 -8.85 11.80 -12.04
CA ASN A 58 -9.59 12.69 -12.95
C ASN A 58 -9.33 14.18 -12.67
N LYS A 59 -8.28 14.50 -11.92
CA LYS A 59 -8.08 15.83 -11.34
C LYS A 59 -6.78 16.46 -11.83
N PRO A 60 -6.71 17.80 -11.95
CA PRO A 60 -5.56 18.47 -12.54
C PRO A 60 -4.30 18.23 -11.72
N GLN A 61 -3.15 18.11 -12.41
CA GLN A 61 -1.83 18.26 -11.81
C GLN A 61 -1.24 19.62 -12.23
N PRO A 62 -0.75 20.46 -11.30
CA PRO A 62 -0.72 20.26 -9.84
C PRO A 62 -2.13 20.33 -9.23
N SER A 63 -2.33 19.69 -8.07
CA SER A 63 -3.62 19.59 -7.36
C SER A 63 -4.08 20.92 -6.72
N LEU A 64 -3.70 22.06 -7.30
CA LEU A 64 -4.01 23.41 -6.81
C LEU A 64 -5.30 23.95 -7.42
N LYS A 65 -6.14 24.58 -6.60
CA LYS A 65 -7.30 25.38 -7.04
C LYS A 65 -6.87 26.75 -7.56
N LYS A 66 -5.76 27.29 -7.06
CA LYS A 66 -5.20 28.59 -7.45
C LYS A 66 -3.76 28.42 -7.94
N PRO A 67 -3.38 28.98 -9.11
CA PRO A 67 -2.02 28.81 -9.67
C PRO A 67 -0.89 29.29 -8.77
N ASN A 68 -1.13 30.29 -7.92
CA ASN A 68 -0.12 30.91 -7.06
C ASN A 68 -0.28 30.54 -5.58
N ALA A 69 -0.99 29.46 -5.26
CA ALA A 69 -1.12 28.99 -3.89
C ALA A 69 0.25 28.61 -3.32
N LEU A 70 0.48 28.94 -2.05
CA LEU A 70 1.72 28.57 -1.38
C LEU A 70 1.76 27.05 -1.10
N PRO A 71 2.94 26.43 -1.16
CA PRO A 71 3.09 25.02 -0.82
C PRO A 71 2.70 24.78 0.64
N ILE A 72 1.80 23.82 0.89
CA ILE A 72 1.53 23.35 2.24
C ILE A 72 2.78 22.67 2.80
N ARG A 73 3.16 22.99 4.04
CA ARG A 73 4.36 22.40 4.64
C ARG A 73 3.98 21.06 5.25
N LYS A 74 4.90 20.09 5.18
CA LYS A 74 4.69 18.76 5.77
C LYS A 74 4.32 18.81 7.26
N LYS A 75 4.87 19.77 8.01
CA LYS A 75 4.57 19.98 9.45
C LYS A 75 3.14 20.44 9.73
N ASP A 76 2.42 20.90 8.70
CA ASP A 76 1.05 21.38 8.80
C ASP A 76 0.02 20.31 8.43
N ILE A 77 0.49 19.08 8.14
CA ILE A 77 -0.34 17.90 7.84
C ILE A 77 -0.19 16.92 9.00
N HIS A 78 -1.27 16.68 9.75
CA HIS A 78 -1.26 15.91 10.98
C HIS A 78 -2.13 14.67 10.85
N PHE A 79 -1.56 13.48 11.03
CA PHE A 79 -2.31 12.22 11.13
C PHE A 79 -1.50 11.19 11.91
N ASP A 80 -2.16 10.14 12.39
CA ASP A 80 -1.50 9.13 13.21
C ASP A 80 -0.66 8.15 12.37
N ILE A 81 0.60 8.53 12.17
CA ILE A 81 1.60 7.72 11.46
C ILE A 81 1.87 6.40 12.20
N ASN A 82 1.82 6.39 13.53
CA ASN A 82 2.07 5.17 14.30
C ASN A 82 0.93 4.19 14.11
N LYS A 83 -0.31 4.67 14.06
CA LYS A 83 -1.47 3.83 13.75
C LYS A 83 -1.43 3.25 12.34
N VAL A 84 -0.97 4.01 11.35
CA VAL A 84 -0.70 3.50 9.99
C VAL A 84 0.27 2.32 10.03
N LYS A 85 1.40 2.47 10.74
CA LYS A 85 2.41 1.41 10.89
C LYS A 85 1.82 0.20 11.61
N GLU A 86 1.12 0.42 12.73
CA GLU A 86 0.46 -0.63 13.52
C GLU A 86 -0.52 -1.44 12.67
N ILE A 87 -1.42 -0.77 11.92
CA ILE A 87 -2.37 -1.44 11.02
C ILE A 87 -1.62 -2.29 9.99
N THR A 88 -0.56 -1.74 9.39
CA THR A 88 0.23 -2.43 8.37
C THR A 88 0.93 -3.66 8.94
N TYR A 89 1.60 -3.53 10.10
CA TYR A 89 2.22 -4.67 10.80
C TYR A 89 1.20 -5.73 11.16
N ASN A 90 0.07 -5.37 11.78
CA ASN A 90 -0.93 -6.34 12.23
C ASN A 90 -1.51 -7.16 11.08
N ILE A 91 -1.69 -6.55 9.89
CA ILE A 91 -2.21 -7.26 8.72
C ILE A 91 -1.16 -8.23 8.14
N LEU A 92 0.11 -7.86 8.24
CA LEU A 92 1.25 -8.62 7.70
C LEU A 92 1.92 -9.56 8.71
N GLU A 93 1.48 -9.53 9.98
CA GLU A 93 1.98 -10.39 11.07
C GLU A 93 2.06 -11.87 10.68
N PRO A 94 1.05 -12.45 9.97
CA PRO A 94 1.14 -13.85 9.52
C PRO A 94 2.36 -14.18 8.65
N ASN A 95 2.88 -13.19 7.91
CA ASN A 95 4.01 -13.36 6.99
C ASN A 95 5.31 -12.72 7.52
N LYS A 96 5.29 -12.16 8.74
CA LYS A 96 6.39 -11.35 9.29
C LYS A 96 7.76 -12.01 9.20
N LYS A 97 7.84 -13.32 9.49
CA LYS A 97 9.11 -14.05 9.41
C LYS A 97 9.72 -13.99 8.00
N GLU A 98 8.91 -14.17 6.97
CA GLU A 98 9.35 -14.12 5.58
C GLU A 98 9.71 -12.70 5.16
N LEU A 99 8.90 -11.72 5.56
CA LEU A 99 9.14 -10.30 5.29
C LEU A 99 10.46 -9.83 5.91
N ASN A 100 10.76 -10.23 7.16
CA ASN A 100 12.02 -9.90 7.84
C ASN A 100 13.23 -10.53 7.14
N VAL A 101 13.12 -11.80 6.71
CA VAL A 101 14.20 -12.48 5.96
C VAL A 101 14.49 -11.77 4.64
N ASN A 102 13.44 -11.28 3.97
CA ASN A 102 13.54 -10.51 2.74
C ASN A 102 13.93 -9.02 2.95
N LYS A 103 14.03 -8.54 4.20
CA LYS A 103 14.23 -7.12 4.55
C LYS A 103 13.20 -6.24 3.84
N GLU A 104 11.96 -6.67 3.89
CA GLU A 104 10.87 -6.06 3.15
C GLU A 104 10.64 -4.62 3.64
N ARG A 105 10.46 -3.70 2.70
CA ARG A 105 10.07 -2.32 2.96
C ARG A 105 8.81 -2.00 2.17
N ILE A 106 7.87 -1.37 2.85
CA ILE A 106 6.66 -0.81 2.25
C ILE A 106 6.69 0.69 2.47
N ASP A 107 6.61 1.43 1.38
CA ASP A 107 6.45 2.88 1.40
C ASP A 107 5.02 3.23 1.00
N LEU A 108 4.33 3.96 1.88
CA LEU A 108 2.97 4.44 1.67
C LEU A 108 3.01 5.96 1.45
N HIS A 109 2.49 6.40 0.30
CA HIS A 109 2.29 7.81 -0.01
C HIS A 109 0.78 8.11 0.05
N PHE A 110 0.42 9.20 0.71
CA PHE A 110 -0.97 9.53 0.98
C PHE A 110 -1.43 10.73 0.18
N THR A 111 -2.67 10.66 -0.27
CA THR A 111 -3.39 11.80 -0.84
C THR A 111 -4.65 12.02 -0.01
N PHE A 112 -4.77 13.20 0.58
CA PHE A 112 -5.87 13.58 1.45
C PHE A 112 -6.83 14.56 0.76
N ASN A 113 -8.11 14.46 1.11
CA ASN A 113 -9.10 15.49 0.83
C ASN A 113 -8.94 16.63 1.86
N PRO A 114 -8.72 17.88 1.43
CA PRO A 114 -8.55 19.01 2.34
C PRO A 114 -9.83 19.41 3.10
N GLU A 115 -11.01 18.98 2.64
CA GLU A 115 -12.30 19.37 3.25
C GLU A 115 -12.61 18.59 4.53
N ASP A 116 -12.34 17.28 4.53
CA ASP A 116 -12.69 16.38 5.64
C ASP A 116 -11.50 15.55 6.16
N GLY A 117 -10.30 15.73 5.58
CA GLY A 117 -9.11 14.99 5.98
C GLY A 117 -9.09 13.52 5.56
N SER A 118 -10.10 13.06 4.81
CA SER A 118 -10.20 11.67 4.39
C SER A 118 -9.10 11.30 3.39
N ILE A 119 -8.73 10.01 3.37
CA ILE A 119 -7.73 9.49 2.45
C ILE A 119 -8.39 9.13 1.12
N GLU A 120 -8.08 9.90 0.08
CA GLU A 120 -8.56 9.66 -1.28
C GLU A 120 -7.75 8.55 -1.94
N ASN A 121 -6.42 8.59 -1.80
CA ASN A 121 -5.54 7.58 -2.38
C ASN A 121 -4.38 7.21 -1.44
N ILE A 122 -3.96 5.95 -1.54
CA ILE A 122 -2.71 5.45 -0.98
C ILE A 122 -1.94 4.81 -2.13
N PHE A 123 -0.74 5.31 -2.38
CA PHE A 123 0.18 4.70 -3.32
C PHE A 123 1.20 3.87 -2.54
N TYR A 124 1.29 2.60 -2.88
CA TYR A 124 2.16 1.64 -2.22
C TYR A 124 3.37 1.37 -3.09
N PHE A 125 4.55 1.40 -2.50
CA PHE A 125 5.80 1.08 -3.17
C PHE A 125 6.51 -0.05 -2.42
N PHE A 126 6.95 -1.04 -3.19
CA PHE A 126 7.59 -2.26 -2.71
C PHE A 126 8.88 -2.55 -3.46
N ASN A 127 9.75 -3.36 -2.86
CA ASN A 127 10.84 -3.99 -3.58
C ASN A 127 10.28 -4.96 -4.64
N GLY A 128 11.00 -5.14 -5.75
CA GLY A 128 10.53 -5.94 -6.89
C GLY A 128 10.34 -7.43 -6.63
N ASN A 129 10.86 -7.94 -5.53
CA ASN A 129 10.72 -9.32 -5.06
C ASN A 129 9.72 -9.45 -3.90
N THR A 130 8.83 -8.46 -3.73
CA THR A 130 7.91 -8.43 -2.60
C THR A 130 7.10 -9.71 -2.48
N ARG A 131 6.98 -10.19 -1.26
CA ARG A 131 6.06 -11.29 -0.94
C ARG A 131 4.65 -10.79 -0.71
N ILE A 132 4.43 -9.50 -0.52
CA ILE A 132 3.11 -8.96 -0.17
C ILE A 132 2.16 -9.10 -1.36
N ASN A 133 0.96 -9.63 -1.13
CA ASN A 133 -0.04 -9.86 -2.17
C ASN A 133 -1.14 -8.78 -2.17
N LEU A 134 -1.96 -8.78 -3.23
CA LEU A 134 -3.02 -7.79 -3.40
C LEU A 134 -4.10 -7.86 -2.32
N LYS A 135 -4.38 -9.06 -1.78
CA LYS A 135 -5.36 -9.24 -0.70
C LYS A 135 -4.88 -8.58 0.60
N GLU A 136 -3.60 -8.64 0.90
CA GLU A 136 -2.99 -7.91 2.02
C GLU A 136 -3.05 -6.41 1.80
N ILE A 137 -2.67 -5.94 0.60
CA ILE A 137 -2.72 -4.51 0.23
C ILE A 137 -4.15 -3.97 0.36
N ALA A 138 -5.14 -4.69 -0.15
CA ALA A 138 -6.53 -4.28 -0.05
C ALA A 138 -7.05 -4.22 1.40
N LYS A 139 -6.60 -5.14 2.26
CA LYS A 139 -6.91 -5.08 3.70
C LYS A 139 -6.26 -3.86 4.36
N ILE A 140 -5.00 -3.56 4.02
CA ILE A 140 -4.27 -2.39 4.52
C ILE A 140 -4.99 -1.11 4.10
N ASP A 141 -5.29 -0.95 2.80
CA ASP A 141 -6.05 0.19 2.26
C ASP A 141 -7.34 0.40 3.02
N ARG A 142 -8.15 -0.66 3.15
CA ARG A 142 -9.45 -0.58 3.83
C ARG A 142 -9.32 -0.18 5.30
N GLN A 143 -8.38 -0.76 6.05
CA GLN A 143 -8.24 -0.48 7.47
C GLN A 143 -7.66 0.92 7.72
N ILE A 144 -6.68 1.35 6.92
CA ILE A 144 -6.12 2.70 7.02
C ILE A 144 -7.19 3.73 6.68
N LYS A 145 -7.87 3.60 5.53
CA LYS A 145 -8.92 4.56 5.12
C LYS A 145 -10.10 4.64 6.10
N LYS A 146 -10.35 3.57 6.88
CA LYS A 146 -11.39 3.56 7.91
C LYS A 146 -10.96 4.26 9.20
N GLN A 147 -9.68 4.24 9.55
CA GLN A 147 -9.20 4.62 10.88
C GLN A 147 -8.36 5.88 10.90
N ILE A 148 -7.86 6.33 9.75
CA ILE A 148 -6.95 7.47 9.64
C ILE A 148 -7.65 8.62 8.93
N THR A 149 -7.54 9.80 9.53
CA THR A 149 -8.00 11.07 8.99
C THR A 149 -6.93 12.10 9.28
N ALA A 150 -6.64 12.97 8.32
CA ALA A 150 -5.70 14.06 8.50
C ALA A 150 -6.39 15.32 9.03
N ASN A 151 -5.68 16.08 9.84
CA ASN A 151 -6.01 17.45 10.18
C ASN A 151 -4.95 18.39 9.60
N PHE A 152 -5.36 19.59 9.22
CA PHE A 152 -4.46 20.58 8.63
C PHE A 152 -4.39 21.83 9.50
N THR A 153 -3.19 22.38 9.67
CA THR A 153 -2.99 23.69 10.29
C THR A 153 -2.68 24.75 9.22
N GLY A 154 -2.97 26.01 9.52
CA GLY A 154 -2.87 27.10 8.53
C GLY A 154 -4.12 27.21 7.66
N ASN A 155 -4.04 27.98 6.57
CA ASN A 155 -5.17 28.22 5.66
C ASN A 155 -4.90 27.72 4.23
N GLU A 156 -3.64 27.41 3.93
CA GLU A 156 -3.14 27.02 2.62
C GLU A 156 -3.82 25.75 2.11
N TYR A 157 -4.18 24.83 3.00
CA TYR A 157 -4.85 23.56 2.67
C TYR A 157 -6.13 23.76 1.84
N SER A 158 -6.84 24.88 2.05
CA SER A 158 -8.09 25.20 1.37
C SER A 158 -7.91 25.51 -0.13
N ASP A 159 -6.69 25.88 -0.54
CA ASP A 159 -6.33 26.16 -1.93
C ASP A 159 -5.99 24.90 -2.75
N TYR A 160 -6.11 23.71 -2.16
CA TYR A 160 -5.83 22.44 -2.81
C TYR A 160 -7.14 21.70 -3.15
N TYR A 161 -7.14 20.95 -4.26
CA TYR A 161 -8.11 19.89 -4.52
C TYR A 161 -7.75 18.64 -3.70
N PHE A 162 -6.46 18.33 -3.61
CA PHE A 162 -5.93 17.24 -2.78
C PHE A 162 -4.56 17.62 -2.24
N ILE A 163 -4.26 17.10 -1.06
CA ILE A 163 -3.00 17.31 -0.38
C ILE A 163 -2.21 16.01 -0.40
N GLU A 164 -1.05 16.04 -1.04
CA GLU A 164 -0.11 14.93 -1.01
C GLU A 164 0.76 15.00 0.24
N TYR A 165 0.88 13.87 0.93
CA TYR A 165 1.87 13.68 1.97
C TYR A 165 2.95 12.73 1.45
N GLY A 166 4.18 12.99 1.89
CA GLY A 166 5.33 12.17 1.53
C GLY A 166 5.26 10.74 2.09
N ILE A 167 6.43 10.18 2.36
CA ILE A 167 6.54 8.74 2.63
C ILE A 167 6.27 8.41 4.11
N VAL A 168 5.45 7.40 4.35
CA VAL A 168 5.46 6.59 5.58
C VAL A 168 6.04 5.22 5.26
N SER A 169 7.17 4.89 5.87
CA SER A 169 7.85 3.61 5.67
C SER A 169 7.55 2.62 6.80
N VAL A 170 7.26 1.38 6.42
CA VAL A 170 7.17 0.21 7.30
C VAL A 170 8.30 -0.75 6.91
N LEU A 171 9.11 -1.15 7.89
CA LEU A 171 10.31 -1.96 7.71
C LEU A 171 10.17 -3.29 8.45
N PHE A 172 10.50 -4.40 7.80
CA PHE A 172 10.45 -5.74 8.37
C PHE A 172 11.87 -6.30 8.51
#